data_AF-A0AAX0BPT2-F1
#
_entry.id   AF-A0AAX0BPT2-F1
#
_cell.length_a   1.000
_cell.length_b   1.000
_cell.length_c   1.000
_cell.angle_alpha   90.00
_cell.angle_beta   90.00
_cell.angle_gamma   90.00
#
_symmetry.space_group_name_H-M   'P 1'
#
loop_
_entity.id
_entity.type
_entity.pdbx_description
1 polymer ?
#
loop_
_entity_poly.entity_id
_entity_poly.type
_entity_poly.pdbx_seq_one_letter_code
_entity_poly.pdbx_strand_id
1 'polypeptide(L)'
;MNEYEVRVTRQALEQMKEIVHYISNDLMAPDAAGNLLDKMKAEITKLSSFPKKHALIDEEPWGIEGVRKIVVKKLPDLLLG
;
A
#
# COMPACT_ATOMS: atom_id res chain seq x y z
N MET A 1 -21.23 13.67 -1.53
CA MET A 1 -20.56 12.37 -1.27
C MET A 1 -19.92 12.47 0.10
N ASN A 2 -20.02 11.44 0.94
CA ASN A 2 -19.33 11.45 2.22
C ASN A 2 -17.87 11.08 1.97
N GLU A 3 -16.96 12.05 2.16
CA GLU A 3 -15.53 11.79 2.20
C GLU A 3 -15.15 11.24 3.58
N TYR A 4 -14.39 10.16 3.58
CA TYR A 4 -13.84 9.55 4.78
C TYR A 4 -12.43 10.08 5.01
N GLU A 5 -12.11 10.43 6.27
CA GLU A 5 -10.74 10.72 6.67
C GLU A 5 -9.90 9.44 6.57
N VAL A 6 -8.83 9.49 5.78
CA VAL A 6 -7.86 8.39 5.67
C VAL A 6 -6.71 8.65 6.61
N ARG A 7 -6.54 7.78 7.62
CA ARG A 7 -5.45 7.87 8.60
C ARG A 7 -4.42 6.80 8.33
N VAL A 8 -3.16 7.20 8.22
CA VAL A 8 -2.02 6.28 8.11
C VAL A 8 -1.39 6.14 9.49
N THR A 9 -1.22 4.90 9.96
CA THR A 9 -0.56 4.65 11.24
C THR A 9 0.91 5.00 11.15
N ARG A 10 1.51 5.38 12.28
CA ARG A 10 2.96 5.65 12.35
C ARG A 10 3.78 4.45 11.86
N GLN A 11 3.40 3.25 12.29
CA GLN A 11 4.02 2.00 11.87
C GLN A 11 3.95 1.81 10.34
N ALA A 12 2.78 2.02 9.71
CA ALA A 12 2.65 1.91 8.27
C ALA A 12 3.52 2.93 7.52
N LEU A 13 3.64 4.15 8.06
CA LEU A 13 4.53 5.17 7.50
C LEU A 13 6.00 4.78 7.60
N GLU A 14 6.43 4.22 8.73
CA GLU A 14 7.79 3.70 8.93
C GLU A 14 8.07 2.54 7.96
N GLN A 15 7.16 1.58 7.84
CA GLN A 15 7.29 0.47 6.89
C GLN A 15 7.36 0.92 5.43
N MET A 16 6.54 1.90 5.02
CA MET A 16 6.62 2.46 3.67
C MET A 16 8.00 3.07 3.39
N LYS A 17 8.61 3.76 4.37
CA LYS A 17 9.96 4.31 4.23
C LYS A 17 11.01 3.23 4.11
N GLU A 18 10.93 2.18 4.92
CA GLU A 18 11.87 1.05 4.86
C GLU A 18 11.79 0.32 3.52
N ILE A 19 10.58 0.06 3.01
CA ILE A 19 10.38 -0.57 1.69
C ILE A 19 11.00 0.29 0.58
N VAL A 20 10.74 1.60 0.57
CA VAL A 20 11.31 2.52 -0.43
C VAL A 20 12.83 2.57 -0.30
N HIS A 21 13.35 2.61 0.92
CA HIS A 21 14.79 2.62 1.17
C HIS A 21 15.47 1.35 0.65
N TYR A 22 14.91 0.18 0.97
CA TYR A 22 15.42 -1.10 0.52
C TYR A 22 15.45 -1.21 -1.02
N ILE A 23 14.35 -0.86 -1.68
CA ILE A 23 14.28 -0.94 -3.15
C ILE A 23 15.23 0.08 -3.79
N SER A 24 15.34 1.28 -3.23
CA SER A 24 16.21 2.32 -3.78
C SER A 24 17.70 2.00 -3.61
N ASN A 25 18.10 1.51 -2.44
CA ASN A 25 19.51 1.41 -2.04
C ASN A 25 20.04 -0.01 -2.16
N ASP A 26 19.37 -1.00 -1.56
CA ASP A 26 19.82 -2.39 -1.58
C ASP A 26 19.60 -3.05 -2.94
N LEU A 27 18.45 -2.78 -3.59
CA LEU A 27 18.14 -3.30 -4.93
C LEU A 27 18.58 -2.35 -6.06
N MET A 28 19.15 -1.19 -5.72
CA MET A 28 19.61 -0.18 -6.67
C MET A 28 18.55 0.24 -7.71
N ALA A 29 17.27 0.24 -7.32
CA ALA A 29 16.14 0.52 -8.21
C ALA A 29 15.34 1.76 -7.74
N PRO A 30 15.93 2.97 -7.73
CA PRO A 30 15.30 4.17 -7.19
C PRO A 30 14.04 4.60 -7.95
N ASP A 31 14.01 4.41 -9.28
CA ASP A 31 12.83 4.71 -10.10
C ASP A 31 11.65 3.79 -9.73
N ALA A 32 11.93 2.49 -9.58
CA ALA A 32 10.96 1.51 -9.13
C ALA A 32 10.43 1.81 -7.72
N ALA A 33 11.30 2.27 -6.80
CA ALA A 33 10.91 2.68 -5.46
C ALA A 33 9.98 3.91 -5.47
N GLY A 34 10.29 4.92 -6.30
CA GLY A 34 9.43 6.09 -6.50
C GLY A 34 8.06 5.70 -7.05
N ASN A 35 8.04 4.93 -8.13
CA ASN A 35 6.83 4.43 -8.75
C ASN A 35 5.97 3.59 -7.79
N LEU A 36 6.58 2.81 -6.91
CA LEU A 36 5.85 2.06 -5.88
C LEU A 36 5.19 3.01 -4.87
N LEU A 37 5.94 4.02 -4.40
CA LEU A 37 5.43 5.00 -3.44
C LEU A 37 4.25 5.80 -4.00
N ASP A 38 4.33 6.23 -5.26
CA ASP A 38 3.24 6.97 -5.91
C ASP A 38 1.98 6.11 -6.07
N LYS A 39 2.15 4.82 -6.41
CA LYS A 39 1.02 3.88 -6.47
C LYS A 39 0.40 3.63 -5.11
N MET A 40 1.20 3.48 -4.04
CA MET A 40 0.69 3.35 -2.68
C MET A 40 -0.13 4.59 -2.28
N LYS A 41 0.40 5.80 -2.51
CA LYS A 41 -0.32 7.06 -2.25
C LYS A 41 -1.64 7.12 -3.00
N ALA A 42 -1.63 6.81 -4.30
CA ALA A 42 -2.82 6.87 -5.14
C ALA A 42 -3.92 5.91 -4.65
N GLU A 43 -3.59 4.68 -4.26
CA GLU A 43 -4.57 3.74 -3.73
C GLU A 43 -5.07 4.15 -2.33
N ILE A 44 -4.21 4.65 -1.45
CA ILE A 44 -4.60 5.17 -0.13
C ILE A 44 -5.57 6.35 -0.27
N THR A 45 -5.31 7.30 -1.17
CA THR A 45 -6.20 8.45 -1.40
C THR A 45 -7.58 8.02 -1.88
N LYS A 46 -7.68 6.98 -2.72
CA LYS A 46 -8.98 6.46 -3.20
C LYS A 46 -9.87 5.92 -2.08
N LEU A 47 -9.30 5.55 -0.93
CA LEU A 47 -10.07 5.07 0.22
C LEU A 47 -10.96 6.15 0.85
N SER A 48 -10.65 7.44 0.64
CA SER A 48 -11.50 8.53 1.14
C SER A 48 -12.89 8.49 0.51
N SER A 49 -12.98 8.05 -0.75
CA SER A 49 -14.24 7.96 -1.49
C SER A 49 -14.82 6.54 -1.52
N PHE A 50 -13.96 5.52 -1.41
CA PHE A 50 -14.36 4.10 -1.50
C PHE A 50 -13.73 3.24 -0.39
N PRO A 51 -14.11 3.43 0.88
CA PRO A 51 -13.45 2.75 2.02
C PRO A 51 -13.60 1.21 1.99
N LYS A 52 -14.63 0.68 1.31
CA LYS A 52 -14.91 -0.76 1.20
C LYS A 52 -14.58 -1.35 -0.18
N LYS A 53 -13.80 -0.64 -0.99
CA LYS A 53 -13.47 -1.05 -2.39
C LYS A 53 -12.80 -2.42 -2.48
N HIS A 54 -11.94 -2.75 -1.53
CA HIS A 54 -11.10 -3.95 -1.57
C HIS A 54 -11.71 -5.12 -0.82
N ALA A 55 -11.37 -6.35 -1.21
CA ALA A 55 -11.87 -7.56 -0.58
C ALA A 55 -11.40 -7.70 0.89
N LEU A 56 -12.21 -8.36 1.70
CA LEU A 56 -11.81 -8.81 3.03
C LEU A 56 -10.70 -9.85 2.91
N ILE A 57 -9.86 -9.92 3.93
CA ILE A 57 -8.89 -11.01 4.08
C ILE A 57 -9.67 -12.28 4.44
N ASP A 58 -9.36 -13.38 3.75
CA ASP A 58 -10.01 -14.69 3.98
C ASP A 58 -9.51 -15.35 5.28
N GLU A 59 -8.25 -15.07 5.64
CA GLU A 59 -7.59 -15.60 6.84
C GLU A 59 -8.20 -15.03 8.13
N GLU A 60 -8.56 -15.91 9.06
CA GLU A 60 -9.04 -15.55 10.39
C GLU A 60 -7.88 -15.15 11.33
N PRO A 61 -8.09 -14.18 12.25
CA PRO A 61 -9.34 -13.46 12.55
C PRO A 61 -9.63 -12.25 11.65
N TRP A 62 -8.70 -11.88 10.77
CA TRP A 62 -8.68 -10.61 10.06
C TRP A 62 -9.93 -10.33 9.22
N GLY A 63 -10.51 -11.37 8.59
CA GLY A 63 -11.75 -11.25 7.83
C GLY A 63 -12.95 -10.83 8.68
N ILE A 64 -13.08 -11.41 9.88
CA ILE A 64 -14.16 -11.10 10.84
C ILE A 64 -13.99 -9.69 11.41
N GLU A 65 -12.75 -9.28 11.65
CA GLU A 65 -12.40 -7.94 12.12
C GLU A 65 -12.54 -6.85 11.03
N GLY A 66 -12.94 -7.24 9.82
CA GLY A 66 -13.21 -6.30 8.73
C GLY A 66 -11.95 -5.81 8.02
N VAL A 67 -10.81 -6.47 8.22
CA VAL A 67 -9.54 -6.11 7.59
C VAL A 67 -9.60 -6.43 6.10
N ARG A 68 -9.19 -5.45 5.28
CA ARG A 68 -9.19 -5.54 3.82
C ARG A 68 -7.77 -5.50 3.29
N LYS A 69 -7.53 -6.20 2.18
CA LYS A 69 -6.21 -6.27 1.54
C LYS A 69 -6.25 -5.68 0.14
N ILE A 70 -5.22 -4.91 -0.17
CA ILE A 70 -4.92 -4.44 -1.52
C ILE A 70 -3.52 -4.89 -1.92
N VAL A 71 -3.36 -5.38 -3.15
CA VAL A 71 -2.05 -5.61 -3.75
C VAL A 71 -1.76 -4.44 -4.69
N VAL A 72 -0.86 -3.54 -4.28
CA VAL A 72 -0.48 -2.36 -5.07
C VAL A 72 0.41 -2.76 -6.25
N LYS A 73 1.45 -3.56 -6.00
CA LYS A 73 2.35 -4.12 -7.01
C LYS A 73 3.12 -5.28 -6.37
N LYS A 74 3.46 -6.31 -7.14
CA LYS A 74 4.35 -7.39 -6.69
C LYS A 74 5.80 -7.02 -6.99
N LEU A 75 6.73 -7.42 -6.12
CA LEU A 75 8.16 -7.13 -6.24
C LEU A 75 8.79 -7.60 -7.56
N PRO A 76 8.52 -8.80 -8.10
CA PRO A 76 9.09 -9.23 -9.38
C PRO A 76 8.66 -8.31 -10.52
N ASP A 77 7.36 -7.98 -10.59
CA ASP A 77 6.81 -7.06 -11.58
C ASP A 77 7.29 -5.61 -11.41
N LEU A 78 7.86 -5.28 -10.26
CA LEU A 78 8.35 -3.93 -9.94
C LEU A 78 9.75 -3.70 -10.50
N LEU A 79 10.58 -4.74 -10.58
CA LEU A 79 11.98 -4.65 -11.04
C LEU A 79 12.16 -4.95 -12.54
N LEU A 80 11.11 -5.45 -13.20
CA LEU A 80 11.12 -5.81 -14.62
C LEU A 80 10.54 -4.70 -15.54
N GLY A 81 10.23 -3.54 -14.97
CA GLY A 81 9.60 -2.41 -15.66
C GLY A 81 10.57 -1.29 -15.99
#